data_AF-A0A8S0SUN9-F1
#
_entry.id   AF-A0A8S0SUN9-F1
#
_cell.length_a   1.000
_cell.length_b   1.000
_cell.length_c   1.000
_cell.angle_alpha   90.00
_cell.angle_beta   90.00
_cell.angle_gamma   90.00
#
_symmetry.space_group_name_H-M   'P 1'
#
loop_
_entity.id
_entity.type
_entity.pdbx_description
1 polymer ?
#
loop_
_entity_poly.entity_id
_entity_poly.type
_entity_poly.pdbx_seq_one_letter_code
_entity_poly.pdbx_strand_id
1 'polypeptide(L)' 'MDSRIWHKVAAISGIAALGLGTYGAHAFKPKNPSYKEVWQTASLYHLVHTAALVAAPITSHPNIYGSLLTAGILAFSGT' A
#
# COMPACT_ATOMS: atom_id res chain seq x y z
N MET A 1 -0.10 6.94 21.65
CA MET A 1 -0.55 5.96 20.65
C MET A 1 0.38 4.77 20.71
N ASP A 2 -0.15 3.57 20.94
CA ASP A 2 0.62 2.32 20.94
C ASP A 2 1.19 2.08 19.54
N SER A 3 2.51 1.89 19.41
CA SER A 3 3.17 1.69 18.12
C SER A 3 2.65 0.43 17.40
N ARG A 4 2.10 -0.55 18.12
CA ARG A 4 1.48 -1.75 17.54
C ARG A 4 0.26 -1.47 16.68
N ILE A 5 -0.34 -0.28 16.76
CA ILE A 5 -1.44 0.10 15.87
C ILE A 5 -1.02 0.07 14.40
N TRP A 6 0.24 0.38 14.11
CA TRP A 6 0.76 0.40 12.74
C TRP A 6 0.83 -0.98 12.11
N HIS A 7 1.04 -2.05 12.88
CA HIS A 7 0.92 -3.41 12.34
C HIS A 7 -0.51 -3.73 11.90
N LYS A 8 -1.53 -3.20 12.59
CA LYS A 8 -2.94 -3.39 12.18
C LYS A 8 -3.24 -2.64 10.89
N VAL A 9 -2.75 -1.40 10.79
CA VAL A 9 -2.86 -0.59 9.56
C VAL A 9 -2.15 -1.29 8.40
N ALA A 10 -0.92 -1.77 8.63
CA ALA A 10 -0.16 -2.52 7.65
C ALA A 10 -0.87 -3.82 7.23
N ALA A 11 -1.53 -4.53 8.16
CA ALA A 11 -2.28 -5.74 7.84
C ALA A 11 -3.46 -5.46 6.90
N ILE A 12 -4.24 -4.40 7.17
CA ILE A 12 -5.35 -3.99 6.31
C ILE A 12 -4.81 -3.56 4.93
N SER A 13 -3.76 -2.74 4.90
CA SER A 13 -3.08 -2.31 3.66
C SER A 13 -2.57 -3.51 2.87
N GLY A 14 -2.01 -4.53 3.54
CA GLY A 14 -1.45 -5.71 2.89
C GLY A 14 -2.49 -6.62 2.26
N ILE A 15 -3.63 -6.84 2.93
CA ILE A 15 -4.75 -7.59 2.32
C ILE A 15 -5.23 -6.87 1.06
N ALA A 16 -5.35 -5.54 1.10
CA ALA A 16 -5.72 -4.75 -0.07
C ALA A 16 -4.68 -4.83 -1.20
N ALA A 17 -3.39 -4.70 -0.88
CA ALA A 17 -2.31 -4.79 -1.86
C ALA A 17 -2.27 -6.16 -2.55
N LEU A 18 -2.41 -7.26 -1.80
CA LEU A 18 -2.47 -8.61 -2.35
C LEU A 18 -3.72 -8.84 -3.20
N GLY A 19 -4.89 -8.38 -2.73
CA GLY A 19 -6.14 -8.49 -3.48
C GLY A 19 -6.09 -7.75 -4.82
N LEU A 20 -5.60 -6.51 -4.81
CA LEU A 20 -5.45 -5.71 -6.04
C LEU A 20 -4.38 -6.27 -6.97
N GLY A 21 -3.26 -6.77 -6.43
CA GLY A 21 -2.20 -7.39 -7.22
C GLY A 21 -2.66 -8.68 -7.92
N THR A 22 -3.35 -9.56 -7.18
CA THR A 22 -3.88 -10.82 -7.74
C THR A 22 -5.00 -10.56 -8.76
N TYR A 23 -5.88 -9.60 -8.50
CA TYR A 23 -6.86 -9.13 -9.49
C TYR A 23 -6.18 -8.63 -10.76
N GLY A 24 -5.12 -7.81 -10.64
CA GLY A 24 -4.31 -7.33 -11.74
C GLY A 24 -3.71 -8.43 -12.61
N ALA A 25 -3.24 -9.51 -11.98
CA ALA A 25 -2.60 -10.62 -12.67
C ALA A 25 -3.59 -11.57 -13.37
N HIS A 26 -4.78 -11.78 -12.80
CA HIS A 26 -5.69 -12.84 -13.26
C HIS A 26 -6.95 -12.32 -13.97
N ALA A 27 -7.54 -11.25 -13.46
CA ALA A 27 -8.88 -10.80 -13.86
C ALA A 27 -8.87 -9.46 -14.62
N PHE A 28 -7.84 -8.63 -14.41
CA PHE A 28 -7.77 -7.31 -15.03
C PHE A 28 -7.41 -7.40 -16.52
N LYS A 29 -8.40 -7.09 -17.36
CA LYS A 29 -8.30 -7.12 -18.83
C LYS A 29 -8.74 -5.77 -19.40
N PRO A 30 -7.92 -4.71 -19.28
CA PRO A 30 -8.27 -3.39 -19.78
C PRO A 30 -8.32 -3.37 -21.31
N LYS A 31 -9.20 -2.55 -21.89
CA LYS A 31 -9.26 -2.34 -23.35
C LYS A 31 -8.00 -1.70 -23.90
N ASN A 32 -7.40 -0.77 -23.15
CA ASN A 32 -6.11 -0.17 -23.47
C ASN A 32 -5.01 -0.91 -22.71
N PRO A 33 -4.03 -1.54 -23.39
CA PRO A 33 -2.92 -2.25 -22.77
C PRO A 33 -2.09 -1.39 -21.81
N SER A 34 -2.00 -0.07 -22.00
CA SER A 34 -1.23 0.81 -21.12
C SER A 34 -1.72 0.79 -19.67
N TYR A 35 -3.03 0.58 -19.45
CA TYR A 35 -3.57 0.47 -18.11
C TYR A 35 -3.08 -0.75 -17.36
N LYS A 36 -2.61 -1.80 -18.06
CA LYS A 36 -2.01 -2.97 -17.42
C LYS A 36 -0.69 -2.60 -16.74
N GLU A 37 0.13 -1.79 -17.40
CA GLU A 37 1.38 -1.27 -16.84
C GLU A 37 1.10 -0.33 -15.66
N VAL A 38 0.13 0.59 -15.81
CA VAL A 38 -0.31 1.46 -14.72
C VAL A 38 -0.78 0.66 -13.51
N TRP A 39 -1.60 -0.37 -13.73
CA TRP A 39 -2.10 -1.24 -12.66
C TRP A 39 -0.96 -2.00 -11.97
N GLN A 40 0.01 -2.51 -12.74
CA GLN A 40 1.18 -3.19 -12.18
C GLN A 40 2.03 -2.25 -11.32
N THR A 41 2.31 -1.03 -11.80
CA THR A 41 3.05 -0.03 -11.04
C THR A 41 2.30 0.37 -9.76
N ALA A 42 0.99 0.64 -9.86
CA ALA A 42 0.17 0.98 -8.70
C ALA A 42 0.14 -0.16 -7.65
N SER A 43 -0.01 -1.40 -8.11
CA SER A 43 0.02 -2.58 -7.23
C SER A 43 1.37 -2.75 -6.53
N LEU A 44 2.47 -2.56 -7.26
CA LEU A 44 3.83 -2.61 -6.71
C LEU A 44 4.02 -1.53 -5.63
N TYR A 45 3.67 -0.28 -5.92
CA TYR A 45 3.80 0.80 -4.95
C TYR A 45 2.94 0.58 -3.71
N HIS A 46 1.70 0.10 -3.86
CA HIS A 46 0.87 -0.23 -2.69
C HIS A 46 1.49 -1.33 -1.82
N LEU A 47 2.12 -2.34 -2.42
CA LEU A 47 2.85 -3.38 -1.69
C LEU A 47 4.09 -2.82 -0.98
N VAL A 48 4.87 -1.95 -1.65
CA VAL A 48 6.04 -1.27 -1.06
C VAL A 48 5.63 -0.38 0.11
N HIS A 49 4.56 0.41 -0.04
CA HIS A 49 4.00 1.22 1.04
C HIS A 49 3.53 0.37 2.22
N THR A 50 2.93 -0.79 1.95
CA THR A 50 2.56 -1.76 3.00
C THR A 50 3.80 -2.25 3.74
N ALA A 51 4.86 -2.65 3.03
CA ALA A 51 6.11 -3.10 3.64
C ALA A 51 6.74 -2.00 4.51
N ALA A 52 6.69 -0.76 4.03
CA ALA A 52 7.12 0.40 4.81
C ALA A 52 6.27 0.59 6.09
N LEU A 53 4.94 0.45 6.02
CA LEU A 53 4.06 0.50 7.20
C LEU A 53 4.34 -0.61 8.22
N VAL A 54 4.73 -1.81 7.77
CA VAL A 54 5.15 -2.90 8.67
C VAL A 54 6.37 -2.49 9.49
N ALA A 55 7.30 -1.72 8.92
CA ALA A 55 8.49 -1.23 9.61
C ALA A 55 8.22 -0.07 10.58
N ALA A 56 7.02 0.54 10.56
CA ALA A 56 6.73 1.73 11.38
C ALA A 56 7.03 1.56 12.89
N PRO A 57 6.70 0.44 13.56
CA PRO A 57 6.90 0.28 15.01
C PRO A 57 8.36 0.23 15.46
N ILE A 58 9.29 -0.08 14.56
CA ILE A 58 10.73 -0.18 14.86
C ILE A 58 11.50 1.13 14.58
N THR A 59 10.81 2.17 14.09
CA THR A 59 11.40 3.50 13.86
C THR A 59 11.48 4.31 15.16
N SER A 60 12.33 5.33 15.20
CA SER A 60 12.47 6.22 16.38
C SER A 60 11.18 7.01 16.70
N HIS A 61 10.34 7.28 15.69
CA HIS A 61 9.10 8.04 15.84
C HIS A 61 7.94 7.35 15.10
N PRO A 62 7.43 6.20 15.60
CA PRO A 62 6.48 5.35 14.88
C PRO A 62 5.22 6.07 14.42
N ASN A 63 4.68 6.94 15.28
CA ASN A 63 3.42 7.63 15.03
C ASN A 63 3.57 8.73 13.98
N ILE A 64 4.71 9.41 13.92
CA ILE A 64 4.98 10.43 12.90
C ILE A 64 5.21 9.73 11.56
N TYR A 65 6.09 8.74 11.55
CA TYR A 65 6.41 7.96 10.34
C TYR A 65 5.15 7.33 9.74
N GLY A 66 4.41 6.56 10.55
CA GLY A 66 3.21 5.87 10.10
C GLY A 66 2.12 6.83 9.63
N SER A 67 1.90 7.95 10.34
CA SER A 67 0.84 8.89 9.98
C SER A 67 1.13 9.64 8.68
N LEU A 68 2.35 10.13 8.49
CA LEU A 68 2.76 10.77 7.24
C LEU A 68 2.72 9.78 6.08
N LEU A 69 3.18 8.55 6.29
CA LEU A 69 3.16 7.51 5.26
C LEU A 69 1.71 7.17 4.86
N THR A 70 0.82 6.92 5.83
CA THR A 70 -0.60 6.68 5.56
C THR A 70 -1.26 7.88 4.90
N ALA A 71 -0.97 9.10 5.35
CA ALA A 71 -1.50 10.32 4.71
C ALA A 71 -1.03 10.44 3.26
N GLY A 72 0.23 10.15 2.97
CA GLY A 72 0.78 10.12 1.61
C GLY A 72 0.11 9.06 0.73
N ILE A 73 -0.10 7.85 1.25
CA ILE A 73 -0.83 6.81 0.52
C ILE A 73 -2.23 7.32 0.14
N LEU A 74 -2.98 7.89 1.08
CA LEU A 74 -4.33 8.38 0.82
C LEU A 74 -4.37 9.58 -0.13
N ALA A 75 -3.39 10.48 -0.06
CA ALA A 75 -3.34 11.68 -0.89
C ALA A 75 -2.90 11.39 -2.33
N PHE A 76 -2.06 10.37 -2.55
CA PHE A 76 -1.37 10.18 -3.84
C PHE A 76 -1.60 8.81 -4.49
N SER A 77 -2.00 7.75 -3.75
CA SER A 77 -2.29 6.44 -4.36
C SER A 77 -3.72 6.41 -4.93
N GLY A 78 -3.87 6.85 -6.17
CA GLY A 78 -5.17 6.84 -6.88
C GLY A 78 -5.40 8.03 -7.82
N THR A 79 -4.50 9.00 -7.80
CA THR A 79 -4.34 10.08 -8.80
C THR A 79 -3.38 9.65 -9.90
#